data_AF-A0A5Q2NUD2-F1
#
_entry.id   AF-A0A5Q2NUD2-F1
#
_cell.length_a   1.000
_cell.length_b   1.000
_cell.length_c   1.000
_cell.angle_alpha   90.00
_cell.angle_beta   90.00
_cell.angle_gamma   90.00
#
_symmetry.space_group_name_H-M   'P 1'
#
loop_
_entity.id
_entity.type
_entity.pdbx_description
1 polymer ?
#
loop_
_entity_poly.entity_id
_entity_poly.type
_entity_poly.pdbx_seq_one_letter_code
_entity_poly.pdbx_strand_id
1 'polypeptide(L)'
;MNSSHLDQAFRRYVWYGAIGAALFLLLQVIPSAAGVGAESEPVHPVSRGQAMAAAADFAQKQLRALPQNAHAVHQADRLMAGYVAKEKLGKTLDSSAGLKVPVDVWQVTQNFDDGRRLLVEIGMTSGKLVGWKQVLGPTGGDGGSSALEGEALDRTVQRQADELGLGQLRRSGPAKEGSVRYEAAITVGEASLIVLAAGERLEGENRLTRFQPVYEVPASYAAYTMEQDRLGEQLSLLGNLLPSGIMTLLAIVYAIVMRRFTSFRRGWALALIFLAFYTVNNFNLLDGLRAIYGGEVNAELAAMAQLVFMTALTFVMAVGAYFSLVAGDGLWRAQGRPLWTAGSEPGFGAEAWSAMKLSYALAFLLLGLQTLILGGLSAATGAWATTDVTQSPYNMAALWLMPLLAWCAAIQEEAVYRLFGIGLLMKWIKNPFLASLIPTVIWALGHVTYPIYPSTTRLIELTILGLLFSYLFLKFGFFTAVFTHAVMNSVLMSMSLFMTGRTAETAAGVIYIVAPIAVAWLMRRYGLQRRAAAYPPPA
;
A
#
# COMPACT_ATOMS: atom_id res chain seq x y z
N MET A 1 -39.88 -5.59 22.69
CA MET A 1 -38.46 -6.04 22.67
C MET A 1 -37.59 -4.85 23.04
N ASN A 2 -36.91 -4.87 24.19
CA ASN A 2 -35.99 -3.80 24.57
C ASN A 2 -34.84 -3.75 23.55
N SER A 3 -34.60 -2.58 22.94
CA SER A 3 -33.50 -2.40 21.99
C SER A 3 -32.15 -2.58 22.68
N SER A 4 -31.22 -3.29 22.06
CA SER A 4 -29.90 -3.53 22.64
C SER A 4 -29.18 -2.20 22.92
N HIS A 5 -28.23 -2.18 23.86
CA HIS A 5 -27.40 -0.99 24.11
C HIS A 5 -26.71 -0.49 22.83
N LEU A 6 -26.32 -1.40 21.93
CA LEU A 6 -25.74 -1.07 20.63
C LEU A 6 -26.76 -0.38 19.69
N ASP A 7 -28.02 -0.82 19.70
CA ASP A 7 -29.08 -0.17 18.91
C ASP A 7 -29.43 1.23 19.44
N GLN A 8 -29.34 1.44 20.76
CA GLN A 8 -29.50 2.77 21.37
C GLN A 8 -28.32 3.67 20.99
N ALA A 9 -27.10 3.14 21.04
CA ALA A 9 -25.92 3.86 20.58
C ALA A 9 -26.03 4.22 19.10
N PHE A 10 -26.47 3.30 18.23
CA PHE A 10 -26.64 3.58 16.80
C PHE A 10 -27.55 4.80 16.57
N ARG A 11 -28.70 4.88 17.25
CA ARG A 11 -29.61 6.03 17.14
C ARG A 11 -28.95 7.36 17.53
N ARG A 12 -27.99 7.32 18.46
CA ARG A 12 -27.21 8.50 18.86
C ARG A 12 -26.10 8.83 17.85
N TYR A 13 -25.39 7.84 17.36
CA TYR A 13 -24.20 8.04 16.51
C TYR A 13 -24.51 8.20 15.03
N VAL A 14 -25.70 7.82 14.55
CA VAL A 14 -26.04 7.92 13.11
C VAL A 14 -25.90 9.35 12.58
N TRP A 15 -26.28 10.36 13.36
CA TRP A 15 -26.14 11.77 12.96
C TRP A 15 -24.68 12.22 12.92
N TYR A 16 -23.87 11.82 13.91
CA TYR A 16 -22.43 12.08 13.89
C TYR A 16 -21.74 11.37 12.72
N GLY A 17 -22.18 10.15 12.38
CA GLY A 17 -21.73 9.42 11.21
C GLY A 17 -22.08 10.14 9.91
N ALA A 18 -23.29 10.66 9.78
CA ALA A 18 -23.70 11.45 8.61
C ALA A 18 -22.87 12.74 8.45
N ILE A 19 -22.60 13.45 9.55
CA ILE A 19 -21.71 14.62 9.55
C ILE A 19 -20.29 14.21 9.15
N GLY A 20 -19.76 13.13 9.71
CA GLY A 20 -18.44 12.60 9.36
C GLY A 20 -18.32 12.20 7.89
N ALA A 21 -19.35 11.53 7.34
CA ALA A 21 -19.42 11.21 5.92
C ALA A 21 -19.42 12.47 5.05
N ALA A 22 -20.21 13.50 5.41
CA ALA A 22 -20.23 14.76 4.69
C ALA A 22 -18.86 15.45 4.71
N LEU A 23 -18.19 15.49 5.86
CA LEU A 23 -16.84 16.05 5.99
C LEU A 23 -15.82 15.29 5.13
N PHE A 24 -15.84 13.96 5.17
CA PHE A 24 -14.98 13.11 4.35
C PHE A 24 -15.22 13.36 2.85
N LEU A 25 -16.49 13.43 2.42
CA LEU A 25 -16.83 13.68 1.02
C LEU A 25 -16.39 15.09 0.57
N LEU A 26 -16.70 16.12 1.35
CA LEU A 26 -16.44 17.52 0.98
C LEU A 26 -14.96 17.89 1.04
N LEU A 27 -14.20 17.34 1.99
CA LEU A 27 -12.82 17.75 2.24
C LEU A 27 -11.79 16.80 1.62
N GLN A 28 -12.16 15.54 1.34
CA GLN A 28 -11.23 14.55 0.81
C GLN A 28 -11.67 14.01 -0.55
N VAL A 29 -12.89 13.48 -0.67
CA VAL A 29 -13.30 12.80 -1.91
C VAL A 29 -13.52 13.78 -3.06
N ILE A 30 -14.34 14.81 -2.87
CA ILE A 30 -14.69 15.79 -3.91
C ILE A 30 -13.44 16.53 -4.38
N PRO A 31 -12.55 17.08 -3.52
CA PRO A 31 -11.34 17.74 -4.00
C PRO A 31 -10.39 16.81 -4.77
N SER A 32 -10.32 15.53 -4.37
CA SER A 32 -9.52 14.52 -5.08
C SER A 32 -10.13 14.12 -6.43
N ALA A 33 -11.47 14.09 -6.53
CA ALA A 33 -12.19 13.74 -7.74
C ALA A 33 -12.36 14.94 -8.71
N ALA A 34 -12.52 16.14 -8.18
CA ALA A 34 -12.69 17.39 -8.93
C ALA A 34 -11.37 18.01 -9.37
N GLY A 35 -10.23 17.40 -9.02
CA GLY A 35 -8.93 17.85 -9.48
C GLY A 35 -8.62 19.28 -9.06
N VAL A 36 -8.31 19.49 -7.79
CA VAL A 36 -7.41 20.59 -7.43
C VAL A 36 -5.98 20.04 -7.62
N GLY A 37 -5.36 19.87 -8.81
CA GLY A 37 -5.61 20.37 -10.17
C GLY A 37 -5.73 19.25 -11.23
N ALA A 38 -6.92 19.10 -11.84
CA ALA A 38 -7.13 18.33 -13.05
C ALA A 38 -8.12 19.09 -13.94
N GLU A 39 -7.64 20.15 -14.58
CA GLU A 39 -8.19 20.62 -15.86
C GLU A 39 -7.49 19.91 -17.03
N SER A 40 -7.37 18.59 -16.94
CA SER A 40 -7.11 17.73 -18.10
C SER A 40 -8.03 16.52 -17.99
N GLU A 41 -8.61 16.11 -19.13
CA GLU A 41 -9.41 14.88 -19.22
C GLU A 41 -8.71 13.72 -18.50
N PRO A 42 -9.44 12.75 -17.91
CA PRO A 42 -8.82 11.58 -17.30
C PRO A 42 -8.01 10.86 -18.38
N VAL A 43 -6.70 11.13 -18.44
CA VAL A 43 -5.84 10.47 -19.40
C VAL A 43 -5.65 9.05 -18.92
N HIS A 44 -6.44 8.15 -19.49
CA HIS A 44 -6.31 6.73 -19.22
C HIS A 44 -4.90 6.28 -19.61
N PRO A 45 -4.12 5.73 -18.67
CA PRO A 45 -2.79 5.24 -19.00
C PRO A 45 -2.86 4.19 -20.12
N VAL A 46 -1.85 4.16 -20.96
CA VAL A 46 -1.70 3.08 -21.94
C VAL A 46 -1.71 1.73 -21.22
N SER A 47 -2.36 0.75 -21.83
CA SER A 47 -2.42 -0.59 -21.26
C SER A 47 -1.03 -1.25 -21.23
N ARG A 48 -0.84 -2.22 -20.32
CA ARG A 48 0.38 -3.06 -20.28
C ARG A 48 0.68 -3.70 -21.64
N GLY A 49 -0.36 -4.18 -22.35
CA GLY A 49 -0.21 -4.76 -23.68
C GLY A 49 0.33 -3.77 -24.72
N GLN A 50 -0.18 -2.53 -24.72
CA GLN A 50 0.33 -1.47 -25.60
C GLN A 50 1.77 -1.08 -25.25
N ALA A 51 2.11 -0.99 -23.96
CA ALA A 51 3.48 -0.70 -23.54
C ALA A 51 4.46 -1.81 -23.97
N MET A 52 4.06 -3.08 -23.81
CA MET A 52 4.87 -4.23 -24.28
C MET A 52 5.04 -4.23 -25.79
N ALA A 53 4.00 -3.88 -26.57
CA ALA A 53 4.09 -3.74 -28.01
C ALA A 53 5.05 -2.61 -28.42
N ALA A 54 4.92 -1.42 -27.80
CA ALA A 54 5.82 -0.29 -28.06
C ALA A 54 7.28 -0.62 -27.73
N ALA A 55 7.52 -1.35 -26.63
CA ALA A 55 8.85 -1.83 -26.27
C ALA A 55 9.38 -2.87 -27.26
N ALA A 56 8.52 -3.77 -27.79
CA ALA A 56 8.90 -4.75 -28.81
C ALA A 56 9.27 -4.07 -30.14
N ASP A 57 8.50 -3.06 -30.55
CA ASP A 57 8.81 -2.25 -31.73
C ASP A 57 10.16 -1.53 -31.59
N PHE A 58 10.44 -1.00 -30.39
CA PHE A 58 11.74 -0.42 -30.08
C PHE A 58 12.88 -1.45 -30.18
N ALA A 59 12.71 -2.62 -29.56
CA ALA A 59 13.70 -3.70 -29.64
C ALA A 59 13.94 -4.16 -31.08
N GLN A 60 12.89 -4.26 -31.91
CA GLN A 60 13.04 -4.64 -33.31
C GLN A 60 13.82 -3.59 -34.11
N LYS A 61 13.60 -2.29 -33.85
CA LYS A 61 14.36 -1.21 -34.50
C LYS A 61 15.82 -1.16 -34.04
N GLN A 62 16.05 -1.30 -32.74
CA GLN A 62 17.37 -1.10 -32.13
C GLN A 62 18.26 -2.35 -32.18
N LEU A 63 17.67 -3.54 -32.01
CA LEU A 63 18.39 -4.82 -31.91
C LEU A 63 18.19 -5.72 -33.12
N ARG A 64 17.28 -5.37 -34.04
CA ARG A 64 16.85 -6.23 -35.15
C ARG A 64 16.38 -7.62 -34.69
N ALA A 65 15.87 -7.70 -33.45
CA ALA A 65 15.43 -8.92 -32.79
C ALA A 65 14.10 -8.68 -32.07
N LEU A 66 13.27 -9.72 -32.01
CA LEU A 66 12.05 -9.72 -31.22
C LEU A 66 12.30 -10.41 -29.87
N PRO A 67 11.68 -9.93 -28.79
CA PRO A 67 11.80 -10.58 -27.49
C PRO A 67 11.07 -11.92 -27.48
N GLN A 68 11.67 -12.91 -26.82
CA GLN A 68 11.03 -14.20 -26.57
C GLN A 68 9.87 -14.04 -25.58
N ASN A 69 10.07 -13.20 -24.56
CA ASN A 69 9.05 -12.81 -23.61
C ASN A 69 9.26 -11.37 -23.14
N ALA A 70 8.17 -10.74 -22.71
CA ALA A 70 8.16 -9.41 -22.15
C ALA A 70 7.23 -9.36 -20.94
N HIS A 71 7.59 -8.58 -19.93
CA HIS A 71 6.77 -8.33 -18.75
C HIS A 71 6.81 -6.85 -18.39
N ALA A 72 5.66 -6.25 -18.12
CA ALA A 72 5.55 -4.83 -17.80
C ALA A 72 5.10 -4.61 -16.35
N VAL A 73 5.81 -3.75 -15.63
CA VAL A 73 5.46 -3.26 -14.30
C VAL A 73 5.38 -1.74 -14.30
N HIS A 74 4.55 -1.17 -13.43
CA HIS A 74 4.53 0.27 -13.21
C HIS A 74 5.71 0.66 -12.32
N GLN A 75 6.45 1.67 -12.77
CA GLN A 75 7.52 2.31 -12.03
C GLN A 75 7.20 3.79 -11.85
N ALA A 76 7.56 4.33 -10.69
CA ALA A 76 7.43 5.75 -10.39
C ALA A 76 8.75 6.33 -9.85
N ASP A 77 9.11 7.54 -10.29
CA ASP A 77 10.16 8.34 -9.67
C ASP A 77 9.63 8.96 -8.37
N ARG A 78 9.77 8.20 -7.28
CA ARG A 78 9.34 8.60 -5.94
C ARG A 78 9.99 9.91 -5.47
N LEU A 79 11.24 10.19 -5.82
CA LEU A 79 11.92 11.41 -5.39
C LEU A 79 11.35 12.62 -6.12
N MET A 80 11.21 12.52 -7.44
CA MET A 80 10.68 13.62 -8.24
C MET A 80 9.18 13.87 -7.94
N ALA A 81 8.37 12.82 -7.83
CA ALA A 81 6.95 12.94 -7.46
C ALA A 81 6.79 13.63 -6.09
N GLY A 82 7.61 13.23 -5.11
CA GLY A 82 7.62 13.84 -3.79
C GLY A 82 8.10 15.29 -3.80
N TYR A 83 9.07 15.64 -4.66
CA TYR A 83 9.58 17.00 -4.79
C TYR A 83 8.52 17.94 -5.37
N VAL A 84 7.83 17.51 -6.43
CA VAL A 84 6.70 18.24 -7.03
C VAL A 84 5.60 18.48 -6.00
N ALA A 85 5.28 17.48 -5.18
CA ALA A 85 4.29 17.60 -4.12
C ALA A 85 4.72 18.58 -3.02
N LYS A 86 5.96 18.46 -2.53
CA LYS A 86 6.52 19.31 -1.47
C LYS A 86 6.55 20.79 -1.88
N GLU A 87 7.07 21.07 -3.07
CA GLU A 87 7.24 22.43 -3.58
C GLU A 87 5.97 22.98 -4.26
N LYS A 88 4.86 22.21 -4.23
CA LYS A 88 3.55 22.57 -4.80
C LYS A 88 3.62 22.93 -6.30
N LEU A 89 4.49 22.27 -7.03
CA LEU A 89 4.77 22.55 -8.45
C LEU A 89 3.71 21.98 -9.41
N GLY A 90 2.79 21.14 -8.92
CA GLY A 90 1.75 20.49 -9.74
C GLY A 90 0.97 21.48 -10.61
N LYS A 91 0.44 22.56 -10.03
CA LYS A 91 -0.35 23.57 -10.78
C LYS A 91 0.46 24.25 -11.90
N THR A 92 1.75 24.47 -11.69
CA THR A 92 2.64 25.07 -12.69
C THR A 92 2.92 24.08 -13.81
N LEU A 93 3.04 22.79 -13.49
CA LEU A 93 3.22 21.73 -14.47
C LEU A 93 1.96 21.48 -15.29
N ASP A 94 0.77 21.54 -14.67
CA ASP A 94 -0.53 21.37 -15.33
C ASP A 94 -0.81 22.49 -16.35
N SER A 95 -0.39 23.72 -16.03
CA SER A 95 -0.56 24.90 -16.89
C SER A 95 0.55 25.07 -17.95
N SER A 96 1.59 24.24 -17.90
CA SER A 96 2.66 24.19 -18.89
C SER A 96 2.60 22.88 -19.69
N ALA A 97 3.61 22.59 -20.51
CA ALA A 97 3.65 21.35 -21.29
C ALA A 97 3.92 20.08 -20.43
N GLY A 98 3.71 20.15 -19.11
CA GLY A 98 4.03 19.10 -18.15
C GLY A 98 5.53 18.82 -18.03
N LEU A 99 5.85 17.72 -17.35
CA LEU A 99 7.21 17.19 -17.29
C LEU A 99 7.61 16.61 -18.65
N LYS A 100 8.84 16.89 -19.09
CA LYS A 100 9.39 16.32 -20.33
C LYS A 100 9.64 14.82 -20.21
N VAL A 101 10.06 14.39 -19.01
CA VAL A 101 10.17 12.98 -18.63
C VAL A 101 9.08 12.69 -17.62
N PRO A 102 8.17 11.74 -17.88
CA PRO A 102 7.11 11.43 -16.94
C PRO A 102 7.68 10.79 -15.67
N VAL A 103 7.07 11.11 -14.52
CA VAL A 103 7.39 10.45 -13.25
C VAL A 103 6.83 9.03 -13.17
N ASP A 104 5.83 8.70 -13.99
CA ASP A 104 5.20 7.39 -14.06
C ASP A 104 5.45 6.72 -15.43
N VAL A 105 6.08 5.55 -15.41
CA VAL A 105 6.41 4.77 -16.61
C VAL A 105 5.97 3.32 -16.48
N TRP A 106 5.69 2.70 -17.61
CA TRP A 106 5.74 1.26 -17.75
C TRP A 106 7.18 0.84 -17.99
N GLN A 107 7.75 0.11 -17.04
CA GLN A 107 9.02 -0.56 -17.21
C GLN A 107 8.77 -1.94 -17.78
N VAL A 108 9.20 -2.15 -19.03
CA VAL A 108 9.06 -3.41 -19.76
C VAL A 108 10.40 -4.13 -19.77
N THR A 109 10.46 -5.27 -19.11
CA THR A 109 11.60 -6.19 -19.16
C THR A 109 11.41 -7.18 -20.28
N GLN A 110 12.38 -7.26 -21.19
CA GLN A 110 12.39 -8.10 -22.38
C GLN A 110 13.57 -9.07 -22.34
N ASN A 111 13.30 -10.35 -22.55
CA ASN A 111 14.34 -11.38 -22.66
C ASN A 111 14.40 -11.90 -24.11
N PHE A 112 15.62 -12.13 -24.60
CA PHE A 112 15.90 -12.59 -25.96
C PHE A 112 16.53 -13.98 -25.95
N ASP A 113 16.40 -14.70 -27.07
CA ASP A 113 16.90 -16.08 -27.21
C ASP A 113 18.42 -16.20 -27.06
N ASP A 114 19.15 -15.13 -27.36
CA ASP A 114 20.61 -15.05 -27.20
C ASP A 114 21.04 -14.67 -25.78
N GLY A 115 20.14 -14.67 -24.80
CA GLY A 115 20.44 -14.37 -23.40
C GLY A 115 20.46 -12.88 -23.05
N ARG A 116 20.31 -11.97 -24.04
CA ARG A 116 20.19 -10.54 -23.75
C ARG A 116 18.93 -10.25 -22.92
N ARG A 117 19.06 -9.24 -22.06
CA ARG A 117 17.92 -8.66 -21.34
C ARG A 117 17.92 -7.14 -21.50
N LEU A 118 16.82 -6.62 -22.02
CA LEU A 118 16.60 -5.20 -22.21
C LEU A 118 15.47 -4.72 -21.30
N LEU A 119 15.65 -3.58 -20.68
CA LEU A 119 14.62 -2.87 -19.95
C LEU A 119 14.27 -1.61 -20.72
N VAL A 120 13.00 -1.42 -21.02
CA VAL A 120 12.49 -0.29 -21.80
C VAL A 120 11.44 0.44 -20.98
N GLU A 121 11.60 1.75 -20.84
CA GLU A 121 10.67 2.63 -20.11
C GLU A 121 9.76 3.33 -21.12
N ILE A 122 8.45 3.12 -20.97
CA ILE A 122 7.41 3.71 -21.81
C ILE A 122 6.56 4.63 -20.93
N GLY A 123 6.36 5.88 -21.36
CA GLY A 123 5.54 6.83 -20.60
C GLY A 123 4.11 6.33 -20.45
N MET A 124 3.58 6.28 -19.22
CA MET A 124 2.25 5.72 -18.96
C MET A 124 1.13 6.50 -19.67
N THR A 125 1.26 7.82 -19.75
CA THR A 125 0.27 8.70 -20.38
C THR A 125 0.48 8.80 -21.89
N SER A 126 1.74 8.85 -22.34
CA SER A 126 2.07 9.12 -23.74
C SER A 126 2.15 7.86 -24.60
N GLY A 127 2.42 6.70 -24.01
CA GLY A 127 2.75 5.47 -24.75
C GLY A 127 4.07 5.52 -25.51
N LYS A 128 4.87 6.57 -25.32
CA LYS A 128 6.13 6.80 -26.05
C LYS A 128 7.32 6.28 -25.25
N LEU A 129 8.38 5.92 -25.98
CA LEU A 129 9.68 5.61 -25.39
C LEU A 129 10.20 6.78 -24.55
N VAL A 130 10.67 6.48 -23.35
CA VAL A 130 11.29 7.44 -22.42
C VAL A 130 12.76 7.13 -22.25
N GLY A 131 13.09 5.86 -22.04
CA GLY A 131 14.47 5.42 -21.80
C GLY A 131 14.61 3.91 -21.92
N TRP A 132 15.85 3.42 -21.89
CA TRP A 132 16.14 1.99 -21.85
C TRP A 132 17.53 1.69 -21.26
N LYS A 133 17.72 0.44 -20.85
CA LYS A 133 18.99 -0.10 -20.36
C LYS A 133 19.09 -1.58 -20.73
N GLN A 134 20.20 -1.96 -21.35
CA GLN A 134 20.60 -3.37 -21.47
C GLN A 134 21.15 -3.83 -20.13
N VAL A 135 20.47 -4.79 -19.51
CA VAL A 135 20.80 -5.36 -18.20
C VAL A 135 21.74 -6.57 -18.34
N LEU A 136 21.54 -7.36 -19.41
CA LEU A 136 22.41 -8.49 -19.76
C LEU A 136 22.74 -8.44 -21.26
N GLY A 137 24.01 -8.70 -21.58
CA GLY A 137 24.50 -8.93 -22.94
C GLY A 137 24.24 -10.37 -23.43
N PRO A 138 24.59 -10.69 -24.68
CA PRO A 138 24.37 -12.00 -25.26
C PRO A 138 25.25 -13.10 -24.62
N THR A 139 24.68 -14.27 -24.38
CA THR A 139 25.40 -15.47 -23.94
C THR A 139 26.36 -15.96 -25.03
N GLY A 140 27.65 -16.03 -24.71
CA GLY A 140 28.72 -16.34 -25.66
C GLY A 140 29.79 -15.25 -25.79
N GLY A 141 29.56 -14.09 -25.17
CA GLY A 141 30.46 -12.95 -25.17
C GLY A 141 30.19 -11.99 -26.32
N ASP A 142 30.59 -10.74 -26.11
CA ASP A 142 30.45 -9.62 -27.04
C ASP A 142 31.43 -9.80 -28.20
N GLY A 143 31.17 -10.74 -29.11
CA GLY A 143 32.02 -11.05 -30.27
C GLY A 143 32.29 -9.81 -31.12
N GLY A 144 33.38 -9.09 -30.81
CA GLY A 144 33.78 -7.86 -31.50
C GLY A 144 33.08 -6.57 -31.07
N SER A 145 32.40 -6.51 -29.91
CA SER A 145 31.89 -5.23 -29.38
C SER A 145 32.94 -4.52 -28.52
N SER A 146 33.06 -3.20 -28.72
CA SER A 146 33.94 -2.32 -27.94
C SER A 146 33.13 -1.17 -27.36
N ALA A 147 33.43 -0.73 -26.14
CA ALA A 147 32.75 0.40 -25.52
C ALA A 147 32.80 1.65 -26.42
N LEU A 148 31.67 2.34 -26.55
CA LEU A 148 31.57 3.58 -27.29
C LEU A 148 31.94 4.73 -26.36
N GLU A 149 32.99 5.49 -26.72
CA GLU A 149 33.52 6.57 -25.89
C GLU A 149 33.73 7.87 -26.69
N GLY A 150 34.03 8.95 -25.96
CA GLY A 150 34.36 10.25 -26.53
C GLY A 150 33.24 10.84 -27.40
N GLU A 151 33.62 11.57 -28.44
CA GLU A 151 32.68 12.25 -29.33
C GLU A 151 31.70 11.31 -30.04
N ALA A 152 32.08 10.04 -30.26
CA ALA A 152 31.22 9.08 -30.94
C ALA A 152 30.02 8.72 -30.07
N LEU A 153 30.23 8.58 -28.75
CA LEU A 153 29.15 8.45 -27.78
C LEU A 153 28.33 9.73 -27.73
N ASP A 154 28.98 10.88 -27.57
CA ASP A 154 28.31 12.18 -27.43
C ASP A 154 27.38 12.49 -28.61
N ARG A 155 27.82 12.23 -29.86
CA ARG A 155 26.97 12.39 -31.06
C ARG A 155 25.78 11.43 -31.09
N THR A 156 25.98 10.19 -30.63
CA THR A 156 24.91 9.17 -30.63
C THR A 156 23.86 9.50 -29.56
N VAL A 157 24.31 9.96 -28.39
CA VAL A 157 23.46 10.43 -27.29
C VAL A 157 22.68 11.69 -27.70
N GLN A 158 23.32 12.66 -28.34
CA GLN A 158 22.64 13.88 -28.80
C GLN A 158 21.55 13.57 -29.83
N ARG A 159 21.81 12.68 -30.79
CA ARG A 159 20.79 12.26 -31.76
C ARG A 159 19.54 11.70 -31.07
N GLN A 160 19.73 10.86 -30.07
CA GLN A 160 18.62 10.30 -29.31
C GLN A 160 17.89 11.37 -28.47
N ALA A 161 18.63 12.31 -27.91
CA ALA A 161 18.07 13.44 -27.17
C ALA A 161 17.20 14.34 -28.06
N ASP A 162 17.60 14.56 -29.31
CA ASP A 162 16.83 15.34 -30.30
C ASP A 162 15.51 14.65 -30.64
N GLU A 163 15.51 13.32 -30.83
CA GLU A 163 14.30 12.52 -31.08
C GLU A 163 13.28 12.61 -29.92
N LEU A 164 13.78 12.67 -28.68
CA LEU A 164 12.97 12.80 -27.48
C LEU A 164 12.69 14.27 -27.10
N GLY A 165 13.22 15.24 -27.85
CA GLY A 165 13.04 16.66 -27.60
C GLY A 165 13.67 17.17 -26.30
N LEU A 166 14.79 16.58 -25.87
CA LEU A 166 15.51 16.96 -24.66
C LEU A 166 16.48 18.15 -24.87
N GLY A 167 16.65 18.58 -26.12
CA GLY A 167 17.53 19.68 -26.49
C GLY A 167 19.01 19.32 -26.40
N GLN A 168 19.87 20.34 -26.36
CA GLN A 168 21.32 20.15 -26.33
C GLN A 168 21.78 19.59 -24.98
N LEU A 169 22.56 18.51 -25.03
CA LEU A 169 23.13 17.85 -23.87
C LEU A 169 24.59 18.23 -23.68
N ARG A 170 24.97 18.54 -22.44
CA ARG A 170 26.36 18.80 -22.04
C ARG A 170 26.90 17.64 -21.23
N ARG A 171 27.97 17.00 -21.71
CA ARG A 171 28.67 15.96 -20.95
C ARG A 171 29.22 16.54 -19.64
N SER A 172 28.89 15.92 -18.51
CA SER A 172 29.31 16.39 -17.18
C SER A 172 30.31 15.46 -16.48
N GLY A 173 30.46 14.21 -16.94
CA GLY A 173 31.47 13.28 -16.44
C GLY A 173 31.07 11.81 -16.51
N PRO A 174 31.91 10.90 -15.99
CA PRO A 174 31.54 9.50 -15.82
C PRO A 174 30.46 9.33 -14.73
N ALA A 175 29.67 8.28 -14.85
CA ALA A 175 28.64 7.86 -13.90
C ALA A 175 28.80 6.38 -13.54
N LYS A 176 27.87 5.85 -12.73
CA LYS A 176 27.89 4.44 -12.31
C LYS A 176 27.70 3.49 -13.50
N GLU A 177 28.13 2.23 -13.34
CA GLU A 177 27.92 1.15 -14.31
C GLU A 177 28.51 1.44 -15.71
N GLY A 178 29.63 2.16 -15.76
CA GLY A 178 30.31 2.50 -17.03
C GLY A 178 29.53 3.49 -17.91
N SER A 179 28.49 4.13 -17.38
CA SER A 179 27.74 5.17 -18.09
C SER A 179 28.43 6.53 -18.00
N VAL A 180 28.06 7.42 -18.91
CA VAL A 180 28.44 8.83 -18.94
C VAL A 180 27.21 9.67 -18.62
N ARG A 181 27.42 10.73 -17.84
CA ARG A 181 26.40 11.69 -17.44
C ARG A 181 26.37 12.88 -18.39
N TYR A 182 25.16 13.27 -18.76
CA TYR A 182 24.87 14.44 -19.58
C TYR A 182 23.82 15.30 -18.89
N GLU A 183 23.99 16.62 -18.95
CA GLU A 183 23.06 17.61 -18.40
C GLU A 183 22.23 18.21 -19.54
N ALA A 184 20.91 18.28 -19.35
CA ALA A 184 20.01 19.00 -20.25
C ALA A 184 19.73 20.40 -19.69
N ALA A 185 19.46 21.37 -20.57
CA ALA A 185 19.02 22.71 -20.18
C ALA A 185 17.52 22.76 -19.80
N ILE A 186 17.05 21.74 -19.08
CA ILE A 186 15.65 21.56 -18.66
C ILE A 186 15.63 21.43 -17.15
N THR A 187 14.87 22.30 -16.49
CA THR A 187 14.71 22.31 -15.04
C THR A 187 13.24 22.41 -14.64
N VAL A 188 12.94 21.94 -13.44
CA VAL A 188 11.62 22.02 -12.81
C VAL A 188 11.84 22.43 -11.36
N GLY A 189 11.57 23.69 -11.04
CA GLY A 189 12.07 24.29 -9.80
C GLY A 189 13.60 24.22 -9.77
N GLU A 190 14.16 23.60 -8.74
CA GLU A 190 15.60 23.34 -8.60
C GLU A 190 16.01 21.95 -9.13
N ALA A 191 15.04 21.09 -9.50
CA ALA A 191 15.35 19.80 -10.08
C ALA A 191 15.85 19.97 -11.53
N SER A 192 16.93 19.27 -11.88
CA SER A 192 17.57 19.37 -13.19
C SER A 192 17.49 18.05 -13.93
N LEU A 193 17.19 18.09 -15.23
CA LEU A 193 17.14 16.88 -16.05
C LEU A 193 18.55 16.46 -16.47
N ILE A 194 18.88 15.20 -16.21
CA ILE A 194 20.11 14.56 -16.66
C ILE A 194 19.81 13.34 -17.52
N VAL A 195 20.78 12.92 -18.32
CA VAL A 195 20.74 11.67 -19.08
C VAL A 195 21.93 10.80 -18.70
N LEU A 196 21.66 9.57 -18.30
CA LEU A 196 22.68 8.53 -18.13
C LEU A 196 22.73 7.70 -19.40
N ALA A 197 23.87 7.68 -20.08
CA ALA A 197 24.00 6.96 -21.33
C ALA A 197 25.26 6.11 -21.38
N ALA A 198 25.16 4.98 -22.06
CA ALA A 198 26.29 4.09 -22.36
C ALA A 198 26.07 3.52 -23.76
N GLY A 199 27.15 3.18 -24.44
CA GLY A 199 27.09 2.65 -25.79
C GLY A 199 28.19 1.66 -26.08
N GLU A 200 28.00 0.95 -27.17
CA GLU A 200 28.95 0.02 -27.73
C GLU A 200 29.07 0.26 -29.24
N ARG A 201 30.20 -0.15 -29.81
CA ARG A 201 30.37 -0.33 -31.24
C ARG A 201 30.34 -1.81 -31.52
N LEU A 202 29.34 -2.26 -32.26
CA LEU A 202 29.14 -3.66 -32.65
C LEU A 202 29.09 -3.72 -34.17
N GLU A 203 29.91 -4.57 -34.79
CA GLU A 203 29.98 -4.74 -36.25
C GLU A 203 30.19 -3.42 -37.03
N GLY A 204 30.88 -2.45 -36.41
CA GLY A 204 31.15 -1.13 -37.00
C GLY A 204 30.02 -0.10 -36.85
N GLU A 205 28.85 -0.49 -36.34
CA GLU A 205 27.75 0.41 -36.01
C GLU A 205 27.85 0.90 -34.55
N ASN A 206 27.63 2.20 -34.32
CA ASN A 206 27.54 2.77 -32.98
C ASN A 206 26.11 2.60 -32.44
N ARG A 207 25.96 2.00 -31.26
CA ARG A 207 24.67 1.74 -30.63
C ARG A 207 24.69 2.12 -29.16
N LEU A 208 23.58 2.64 -28.65
CA LEU A 208 23.40 2.88 -27.22
C LEU A 208 22.90 1.60 -26.52
N THR A 209 23.62 1.18 -25.49
CA THR A 209 23.23 0.11 -24.57
C THR A 209 22.42 0.67 -23.40
N ARG A 210 22.53 1.97 -23.12
CA ARG A 210 21.73 2.68 -22.12
C ARG A 210 21.44 4.10 -22.58
N PHE A 211 20.21 4.55 -22.37
CA PHE A 211 19.81 5.94 -22.45
C PHE A 211 18.66 6.15 -21.46
N GLN A 212 18.92 6.81 -20.33
CA GLN A 212 17.94 7.00 -19.26
C GLN A 212 17.91 8.47 -18.84
N PRO A 213 16.91 9.22 -19.29
CA PRO A 213 16.69 10.57 -18.81
C PRO A 213 15.99 10.53 -17.43
N VAL A 214 16.50 11.27 -16.45
CA VAL A 214 15.99 11.29 -15.07
C VAL A 214 16.10 12.68 -14.47
N TYR A 215 15.13 13.08 -13.66
CA TYR A 215 15.21 14.32 -12.91
C TYR A 215 16.05 14.12 -11.63
N GLU A 216 17.09 14.93 -11.49
CA GLU A 216 17.86 15.00 -10.25
C GLU A 216 17.28 16.12 -9.38
N VAL A 217 16.66 15.72 -8.28
CA VAL A 217 16.14 16.65 -7.25
C VAL A 217 17.28 17.25 -6.42
N PRO A 218 17.06 18.39 -5.74
CA PRO A 218 18.08 19.00 -4.89
C PRO A 218 18.65 18.01 -3.85
N ALA A 219 19.97 18.01 -3.69
CA ALA A 219 20.66 17.09 -2.78
C ALA A 219 20.19 17.21 -1.33
N SER A 220 19.82 18.43 -0.89
CA SER A 220 19.24 18.68 0.44
C SER A 220 17.88 18.00 0.62
N TYR A 221 17.04 17.99 -0.42
CA TYR A 221 15.76 17.30 -0.43
C TYR A 221 15.96 15.78 -0.39
N ALA A 222 16.81 15.24 -1.27
CA ALA A 222 17.10 13.80 -1.32
C ALA A 222 17.69 13.28 0.01
N ALA A 223 18.61 14.04 0.61
CA ALA A 223 19.18 13.71 1.92
C ALA A 223 18.12 13.73 3.02
N TYR A 224 17.23 14.73 3.01
CA TYR A 224 16.14 14.81 3.98
C TYR A 224 15.18 13.61 3.88
N THR A 225 14.74 13.24 2.66
CA THR A 225 13.83 12.10 2.48
C THR A 225 14.47 10.78 2.89
N MET A 226 15.76 10.59 2.56
CA MET A 226 16.52 9.41 2.97
C MET A 226 16.65 9.30 4.49
N GLU A 227 16.87 10.41 5.19
CA GLU A 227 16.90 10.44 6.66
C GLU A 227 15.53 10.11 7.26
N GLN A 228 14.44 10.63 6.67
CA GLN A 228 13.08 10.31 7.11
C GLN A 228 12.71 8.84 6.87
N ASP A 229 13.13 8.25 5.75
CA ASP A 229 12.94 6.83 5.45
C ASP A 229 13.68 5.97 6.49
N ARG A 230 14.95 6.27 6.75
CA ARG A 230 15.74 5.58 7.77
C ARG A 230 15.12 5.69 9.17
N LEU A 231 14.65 6.89 9.54
CA LEU A 231 13.95 7.11 10.81
C LEU A 231 12.66 6.27 10.86
N GLY A 232 11.87 6.28 9.78
CA GLY A 232 10.63 5.50 9.69
C GLY A 232 10.88 4.00 9.83
N GLU A 233 11.89 3.46 9.15
CA GLU A 233 12.30 2.07 9.25
C GLU A 233 12.73 1.70 10.68
N GLN A 234 13.54 2.53 11.33
CA GLN A 234 13.99 2.30 12.70
C GLN A 234 12.83 2.35 13.70
N LEU A 235 11.94 3.35 13.57
CA LEU A 235 10.76 3.49 14.41
C LEU A 235 9.78 2.32 14.22
N SER A 236 9.60 1.85 12.97
CA SER A 236 8.74 0.69 12.69
C SER A 236 9.35 -0.60 13.23
N LEU A 237 10.65 -0.82 13.05
CA LEU A 237 11.34 -2.00 13.56
C LEU A 237 11.31 -2.07 15.11
N LEU A 238 11.81 -1.02 15.76
CA LEU A 238 11.97 -0.98 17.22
C LEU A 238 10.65 -0.72 17.95
N GLY A 239 9.76 0.04 17.33
CA GLY A 239 8.51 0.50 17.91
C GLY A 239 7.29 -0.37 17.62
N ASN A 240 7.29 -1.06 16.47
CA ASN A 240 6.19 -1.96 16.09
C ASN A 240 6.63 -3.42 15.97
N LEU A 241 7.53 -3.76 15.06
CA LEU A 241 7.81 -5.15 14.71
C LEU A 241 8.31 -5.96 15.92
N LEU A 242 9.30 -5.43 16.65
CA LEU A 242 9.83 -6.07 17.85
C LEU A 242 8.78 -6.18 18.98
N PRO A 243 8.09 -5.09 19.42
CA PRO A 243 7.05 -5.21 20.43
C PRO A 243 5.88 -6.10 20.02
N SER A 244 5.45 -6.10 18.76
CA SER A 244 4.40 -6.97 18.26
C SER A 244 4.81 -8.45 18.25
N GLY A 245 6.09 -8.73 17.98
CA GLY A 245 6.68 -10.05 18.19
C GLY A 245 6.64 -10.49 19.65
N ILE A 246 7.00 -9.60 20.58
CA ILE A 246 6.90 -9.84 22.03
C ILE A 246 5.43 -10.08 22.44
N MET A 247 4.50 -9.27 21.94
CA MET A 247 3.07 -9.45 22.18
C MET A 247 2.57 -10.80 21.66
N THR A 248 3.07 -11.27 20.52
CA THR A 248 2.74 -12.60 19.99
C THR A 248 3.20 -13.71 20.93
N LEU A 249 4.44 -13.65 21.43
CA LEU A 249 4.97 -14.60 22.40
C LEU A 249 4.16 -14.58 23.71
N LEU A 250 3.83 -13.38 24.21
CA LEU A 250 2.99 -13.22 25.39
C LEU A 250 1.58 -13.76 25.15
N ALA A 251 1.01 -13.59 23.95
CA ALA A 251 -0.30 -14.13 23.61
C ALA A 251 -0.30 -15.66 23.66
N ILE A 252 0.74 -16.32 23.17
CA ILE A 252 0.90 -17.78 23.28
C ILE A 252 0.91 -18.21 24.75
N VAL A 253 1.73 -17.56 25.58
CA VAL A 253 1.81 -17.84 27.02
C VAL A 253 0.46 -17.63 27.71
N TYR A 254 -0.20 -16.50 27.44
CA TYR A 254 -1.47 -16.16 28.08
C TYR A 254 -2.64 -16.99 27.57
N ALA A 255 -2.62 -17.50 26.35
CA ALA A 255 -3.61 -18.46 25.87
C ALA A 255 -3.58 -19.75 26.71
N ILE A 256 -2.38 -20.19 27.12
CA ILE A 256 -2.20 -21.36 27.98
C ILE A 256 -2.59 -21.02 29.43
N VAL A 257 -2.10 -19.91 29.99
CA VAL A 257 -2.40 -19.51 31.37
C VAL A 257 -3.89 -19.25 31.58
N MET A 258 -4.55 -18.64 30.58
CA MET A 258 -5.97 -18.31 30.64
C MET A 258 -6.88 -19.42 30.11
N ARG A 259 -6.37 -20.64 29.86
CA ARG A 259 -7.14 -21.77 29.31
C ARG A 259 -8.41 -22.13 30.08
N ARG A 260 -8.50 -21.79 31.36
CA ARG A 260 -9.71 -21.99 32.18
C ARG A 260 -10.82 -20.96 31.92
N PHE A 261 -10.49 -19.84 31.30
CA PHE A 261 -11.40 -18.73 30.99
C PHE A 261 -11.69 -18.59 29.49
N THR A 262 -11.01 -19.35 28.63
CA THR A 262 -11.14 -19.30 27.15
C THR A 262 -11.23 -20.70 26.56
N SER A 263 -11.33 -20.80 25.23
CA SER A 263 -11.26 -22.06 24.50
C SER A 263 -10.44 -21.91 23.23
N PHE A 264 -9.54 -22.87 22.97
CA PHE A 264 -8.76 -22.96 21.73
C PHE A 264 -9.62 -23.22 20.48
N ARG A 265 -10.90 -23.57 20.65
CA ARG A 265 -11.86 -23.66 19.54
C ARG A 265 -12.33 -22.29 19.02
N ARG A 266 -11.94 -21.19 19.69
CA ARG A 266 -12.29 -19.81 19.30
C ARG A 266 -11.21 -19.23 18.39
N GLY A 267 -11.60 -18.30 17.52
CA GLY A 267 -10.66 -17.47 16.76
C GLY A 267 -9.98 -18.11 15.55
N TRP A 268 -9.92 -19.44 15.44
CA TRP A 268 -9.27 -20.12 14.30
C TRP A 268 -9.85 -19.71 12.95
N ALA A 269 -11.17 -19.56 12.84
CA ALA A 269 -11.82 -19.16 11.59
C ALA A 269 -11.39 -17.74 11.15
N LEU A 270 -11.28 -16.81 12.10
CA LEU A 270 -10.81 -15.44 11.80
C LEU A 270 -9.33 -15.44 11.40
N ALA A 271 -8.50 -16.24 12.06
CA ALA A 271 -7.08 -16.39 11.71
C ALA A 271 -6.88 -17.05 10.33
N LEU A 272 -7.70 -18.03 9.96
CA LEU A 272 -7.65 -18.64 8.63
C LEU A 272 -8.16 -17.69 7.55
N ILE A 273 -9.21 -16.91 7.81
CA ILE A 273 -9.67 -15.87 6.87
C ILE A 273 -8.57 -14.83 6.67
N PHE A 274 -7.96 -14.35 7.76
CA PHE A 274 -6.80 -13.45 7.70
C PHE A 274 -5.69 -14.05 6.83
N LEU A 275 -5.27 -15.29 7.11
CA LEU A 275 -4.17 -15.95 6.39
C LEU A 275 -4.52 -16.10 4.90
N ALA A 276 -5.70 -16.61 4.58
CA ALA A 276 -6.13 -16.83 3.19
C ALA A 276 -6.16 -15.52 2.41
N PHE A 277 -6.80 -14.48 2.94
CA PHE A 277 -6.92 -13.18 2.28
C PHE A 277 -5.57 -12.48 2.14
N TYR A 278 -4.72 -12.54 3.16
CA TYR A 278 -3.42 -11.89 3.13
C TYR A 278 -2.45 -12.64 2.19
N THR A 279 -2.49 -13.97 2.15
CA THR A 279 -1.73 -14.75 1.16
C THR A 279 -2.17 -14.39 -0.25
N VAL A 280 -3.49 -14.35 -0.53
CA VAL A 280 -4.00 -13.88 -1.84
C VAL A 280 -3.43 -12.50 -2.17
N ASN A 281 -3.40 -11.58 -1.21
CA ASN A 281 -2.85 -10.25 -1.42
C ASN A 281 -1.32 -10.25 -1.69
N ASN A 282 -0.54 -11.08 -1.00
CA ASN A 282 0.91 -11.17 -1.23
C ASN A 282 1.21 -11.55 -2.69
N PHE A 283 0.48 -12.52 -3.23
CA PHE A 283 0.58 -12.89 -4.64
C PHE A 283 0.03 -11.79 -5.56
N ASN A 284 -1.03 -11.09 -5.15
CA ASN A 284 -1.60 -9.98 -5.89
C ASN A 284 -0.60 -8.83 -6.08
N LEU A 285 0.30 -8.62 -5.12
CA LEU A 285 1.32 -7.56 -5.08
C LEU A 285 2.63 -7.94 -5.80
N LEU A 286 2.70 -9.09 -6.45
CA LEU A 286 3.96 -9.62 -6.97
C LEU A 286 4.65 -8.68 -7.98
N ASP A 287 3.89 -8.03 -8.85
CA ASP A 287 4.46 -7.02 -9.76
C ASP A 287 4.97 -5.79 -9.02
N GLY A 288 4.36 -5.44 -7.89
CA GLY A 288 4.87 -4.41 -7.00
C GLY A 288 6.22 -4.80 -6.41
N LEU A 289 6.41 -6.06 -6.01
CA LEU A 289 7.71 -6.57 -5.53
C LEU A 289 8.76 -6.53 -6.65
N ARG A 290 8.39 -6.91 -7.89
CA ARG A 290 9.28 -6.78 -9.05
C ARG A 290 9.71 -5.33 -9.28
N ALA A 291 8.79 -4.38 -9.14
CA ALA A 291 9.08 -2.95 -9.28
C ALA A 291 10.03 -2.41 -8.20
N ILE A 292 10.07 -2.98 -6.99
CA ILE A 292 11.06 -2.60 -5.95
C ILE A 292 12.48 -2.87 -6.44
N TYR A 293 12.73 -4.07 -6.99
CA TYR A 293 14.05 -4.49 -7.43
C TYR A 293 14.40 -3.94 -8.83
N GLY A 294 13.40 -3.51 -9.60
CA GLY A 294 13.56 -2.82 -10.87
C GLY A 294 14.45 -3.58 -11.86
N GLY A 295 15.38 -2.86 -12.49
CA GLY A 295 16.27 -3.38 -13.54
C GLY A 295 17.47 -4.20 -13.08
N GLU A 296 17.45 -4.75 -11.85
CA GLU A 296 18.50 -5.65 -11.39
C GLU A 296 18.49 -6.99 -12.14
N VAL A 297 19.68 -7.58 -12.36
CA VAL A 297 19.84 -8.87 -13.07
C VAL A 297 19.05 -10.00 -12.40
N ASN A 298 18.97 -9.96 -11.08
CA ASN A 298 18.37 -10.95 -10.20
C ASN A 298 17.01 -10.50 -9.63
N ALA A 299 16.37 -9.48 -10.23
CA ALA A 299 15.11 -8.91 -9.76
C ALA A 299 13.99 -9.95 -9.58
N GLU A 300 13.84 -10.90 -10.51
CA GLU A 300 12.81 -11.95 -10.40
C GLU A 300 13.08 -12.90 -9.21
N LEU A 301 14.34 -13.31 -9.03
CA LEU A 301 14.71 -14.16 -7.89
C LEU A 301 14.51 -13.42 -6.56
N ALA A 302 14.89 -12.15 -6.50
CA ALA A 302 14.69 -11.30 -5.33
C ALA A 302 13.20 -11.10 -5.02
N ALA A 303 12.37 -10.83 -6.03
CA ALA A 303 10.92 -10.72 -5.88
C ALA A 303 10.28 -12.02 -5.37
N MET A 304 10.69 -13.19 -5.89
CA MET A 304 10.22 -14.49 -5.40
C MET A 304 10.67 -14.74 -3.95
N ALA A 305 11.94 -14.47 -3.64
CA ALA A 305 12.47 -14.63 -2.29
C ALA A 305 11.72 -13.74 -1.29
N GLN A 306 11.46 -12.49 -1.65
CA GLN A 306 10.67 -11.55 -0.86
C GLN A 306 9.23 -12.01 -0.69
N LEU A 307 8.59 -12.54 -1.74
CA LEU A 307 7.23 -13.10 -1.66
C LEU A 307 7.15 -14.28 -0.68
N VAL A 308 8.13 -15.19 -0.74
CA VAL A 308 8.23 -16.32 0.19
C VAL A 308 8.42 -15.82 1.62
N PHE A 309 9.34 -14.88 1.83
CA PHE A 309 9.58 -14.27 3.13
C PHE A 309 8.33 -13.57 3.68
N MET A 310 7.66 -12.74 2.89
CA MET A 310 6.42 -12.06 3.28
C MET A 310 5.31 -13.04 3.61
N THR A 311 5.18 -14.13 2.85
CA THR A 311 4.18 -15.17 3.11
C THR A 311 4.49 -15.95 4.39
N ALA A 312 5.76 -16.25 4.66
CA ALA A 312 6.18 -16.85 5.93
C ALA A 312 5.90 -15.91 7.11
N LEU A 313 6.19 -14.62 6.97
CA LEU A 313 5.87 -13.62 7.98
C LEU A 313 4.35 -13.50 8.21
N THR A 314 3.56 -13.56 7.14
CA THR A 314 2.09 -13.57 7.19
C THR A 314 1.57 -14.76 8.00
N PHE A 315 2.17 -15.93 7.83
CA PHE A 315 1.84 -17.11 8.65
C PHE A 315 2.12 -16.87 10.13
N VAL A 316 3.26 -16.27 10.47
CA VAL A 316 3.58 -15.88 11.86
C VAL A 316 2.56 -14.87 12.40
N MET A 317 2.17 -13.88 11.60
CA MET A 317 1.13 -12.91 11.98
C MET A 317 -0.23 -13.57 12.18
N ALA A 318 -0.59 -14.57 11.38
CA ALA A 318 -1.84 -15.34 11.54
C ALA A 318 -1.84 -16.15 12.84
N VAL A 319 -0.70 -16.78 13.17
CA VAL A 319 -0.49 -17.46 14.45
C VAL A 319 -0.61 -16.46 15.61
N GLY A 320 0.02 -15.29 15.49
CA GLY A 320 -0.09 -14.21 16.47
C GLY A 320 -1.54 -13.77 16.67
N ALA A 321 -2.28 -13.50 15.58
CA ALA A 321 -3.68 -13.13 15.62
C ALA A 321 -4.53 -14.21 16.31
N TYR A 322 -4.33 -15.50 15.98
CA TYR A 322 -5.03 -16.62 16.60
C TYR A 322 -4.81 -16.64 18.13
N PHE A 323 -3.56 -16.61 18.57
CA PHE A 323 -3.25 -16.65 20.00
C PHE A 323 -3.70 -15.38 20.72
N SER A 324 -3.64 -14.21 20.08
CA SER A 324 -4.18 -12.96 20.62
C SER A 324 -5.70 -13.03 20.81
N LEU A 325 -6.44 -13.65 19.89
CA LEU A 325 -7.87 -13.90 20.05
C LEU A 325 -8.16 -14.79 21.26
N VAL A 326 -7.46 -15.93 21.37
CA VAL A 326 -7.67 -16.88 22.47
C VAL A 326 -7.28 -16.28 23.83
N ALA A 327 -6.11 -15.66 23.92
CA ALA A 327 -5.57 -15.06 25.14
C ALA A 327 -6.38 -13.84 25.57
N GLY A 328 -6.72 -12.95 24.62
CA GLY A 328 -7.50 -11.76 24.87
C GLY A 328 -8.90 -12.09 25.41
N ASP A 329 -9.60 -13.06 24.82
CA ASP A 329 -10.88 -13.57 25.35
C ASP A 329 -10.76 -14.02 26.81
N GLY A 330 -9.73 -14.84 27.10
CA GLY A 330 -9.47 -15.34 28.44
C GLY A 330 -9.15 -14.24 29.44
N LEU A 331 -8.37 -13.22 29.05
CA LEU A 331 -8.03 -12.07 29.88
C LEU A 331 -9.26 -11.25 30.26
N TRP A 332 -10.14 -10.96 29.30
CA TRP A 332 -11.34 -10.17 29.52
C TRP A 332 -12.39 -10.92 30.36
N ARG A 333 -12.54 -12.24 30.13
CA ARG A 333 -13.40 -13.10 30.95
C ARG A 333 -12.90 -13.26 32.38
N ALA A 334 -11.59 -13.44 32.57
CA ALA A 334 -10.98 -13.49 33.90
C ALA A 334 -11.20 -12.20 34.71
N GLN A 335 -11.38 -11.07 34.03
CA GLN A 335 -11.68 -9.77 34.61
C GLN A 335 -13.19 -9.50 34.77
N GLY A 336 -14.05 -10.48 34.47
CA GLY A 336 -15.50 -10.35 34.58
C GLY A 336 -16.15 -9.45 33.51
N ARG A 337 -15.44 -9.14 32.42
CA ARG A 337 -15.89 -8.24 31.36
C ARG A 337 -15.77 -8.93 30.00
N PRO A 338 -16.65 -9.87 29.63
CA PRO A 338 -16.60 -10.51 28.33
C PRO A 338 -16.88 -9.48 27.21
N LEU A 339 -15.84 -9.08 26.48
CA LEU A 339 -15.93 -8.10 25.38
C LEU A 339 -16.04 -8.76 23.99
N TRP A 340 -16.00 -10.09 23.93
CA TRP A 340 -16.15 -10.85 22.69
C TRP A 340 -17.05 -12.07 22.93
N THR A 341 -18.15 -12.10 22.19
CA THR A 341 -19.10 -13.21 22.20
C THR A 341 -18.71 -14.23 21.13
N ALA A 342 -18.43 -15.46 21.54
CA ALA A 342 -18.02 -16.51 20.60
C ALA A 342 -19.20 -17.05 19.78
N GLY A 343 -18.94 -17.62 18.60
CA GLY A 343 -20.00 -18.21 17.74
C GLY A 343 -20.81 -19.34 18.38
N SER A 344 -20.32 -19.91 19.47
CA SER A 344 -21.03 -20.91 20.28
C SER A 344 -21.93 -20.34 21.37
N GLU A 345 -21.85 -19.04 21.63
CA GLU A 345 -22.55 -18.41 22.75
C GLU A 345 -23.91 -17.83 22.34
N PRO A 346 -24.91 -17.86 23.23
CA PRO A 346 -26.18 -17.19 22.99
C PRO A 346 -25.98 -15.71 22.71
N GLY A 347 -26.69 -15.19 21.71
CA GLY A 347 -26.64 -13.76 21.38
C GLY A 347 -25.59 -13.39 20.33
N PHE A 348 -24.64 -14.26 19.97
CA PHE A 348 -23.61 -14.02 18.94
C PHE A 348 -24.17 -13.35 17.68
N GLY A 349 -25.18 -13.95 17.08
CA GLY A 349 -25.76 -13.46 15.83
C GLY A 349 -26.52 -12.14 15.97
N ALA A 350 -27.12 -11.88 17.13
CA ALA A 350 -27.85 -10.64 17.39
C ALA A 350 -26.88 -9.49 17.69
N GLU A 351 -25.83 -9.75 18.47
CA GLU A 351 -24.77 -8.80 18.76
C GLU A 351 -24.01 -8.40 17.49
N ALA A 352 -23.59 -9.37 16.67
CA ALA A 352 -22.89 -9.08 15.41
C ALA A 352 -23.73 -8.16 14.49
N TRP A 353 -25.04 -8.39 14.42
CA TRP A 353 -25.95 -7.57 13.64
C TRP A 353 -26.08 -6.14 14.19
N SER A 354 -26.25 -5.98 15.50
CA SER A 354 -26.33 -4.66 16.13
C SER A 354 -25.00 -3.91 16.12
N ALA A 355 -23.88 -4.61 16.28
CA ALA A 355 -22.53 -4.09 16.17
C ALA A 355 -22.29 -3.54 14.75
N MET A 356 -22.56 -4.32 13.71
CA MET A 356 -22.40 -3.88 12.31
C MET A 356 -23.17 -2.58 12.01
N LYS A 357 -24.42 -2.46 12.45
CA LYS A 357 -25.21 -1.22 12.24
C LYS A 357 -24.54 -0.01 12.88
N LEU A 358 -24.12 -0.16 14.13
CA LEU A 358 -23.40 0.88 14.86
C LEU A 358 -22.06 1.20 14.17
N SER A 359 -21.35 0.19 13.68
CA SER A 359 -20.05 0.32 13.03
C SER A 359 -20.08 1.15 11.76
N TYR A 360 -21.14 1.13 10.95
CA TYR A 360 -21.24 2.06 9.81
C TYR A 360 -21.29 3.51 10.28
N ALA A 361 -22.11 3.83 11.29
CA ALA A 361 -22.18 5.18 11.84
C ALA A 361 -20.83 5.63 12.43
N LEU A 362 -20.15 4.74 13.16
CA LEU A 362 -18.84 5.01 13.73
C LEU A 362 -17.74 5.13 12.68
N ALA A 363 -17.76 4.31 11.63
CA ALA A 363 -16.75 4.32 10.58
C ALA A 363 -16.81 5.64 9.80
N PHE A 364 -18.01 6.10 9.43
CA PHE A 364 -18.14 7.40 8.77
C PHE A 364 -17.80 8.59 9.66
N LEU A 365 -18.08 8.49 10.97
CA LEU A 365 -17.60 9.47 11.95
C LEU A 365 -16.06 9.51 11.97
N LEU A 366 -15.41 8.35 12.06
CA LEU A 366 -13.95 8.25 12.09
C LEU A 366 -13.30 8.67 10.78
N LEU A 367 -13.90 8.40 9.62
CA LEU A 367 -13.43 8.89 8.32
C LEU A 367 -13.39 10.42 8.30
N GLY A 368 -14.48 11.09 8.67
CA GLY A 368 -14.52 12.55 8.73
C GLY A 368 -13.50 13.12 9.73
N LEU A 369 -13.35 12.47 10.88
CA LEU A 369 -12.36 12.90 11.87
C LEU A 369 -10.92 12.68 11.40
N GLN A 370 -10.62 11.56 10.75
CA GLN A 370 -9.33 11.31 10.13
C GLN A 370 -9.00 12.42 9.12
N THR A 371 -9.93 12.77 8.23
CA THR A 371 -9.74 13.84 7.24
C THR A 371 -9.37 15.16 7.92
N LEU A 372 -10.04 15.52 9.01
CA LEU A 372 -9.74 16.73 9.76
C LEU A 372 -8.37 16.67 10.46
N ILE A 373 -8.04 15.54 11.10
CA ILE A 373 -6.78 15.38 11.83
C ILE A 373 -5.61 15.43 10.84
N LEU A 374 -5.62 14.62 9.78
CA LEU A 374 -4.54 14.57 8.81
C LEU A 374 -4.42 15.88 8.02
N GLY A 375 -5.54 16.47 7.61
CA GLY A 375 -5.55 17.76 6.94
C GLY A 375 -4.97 18.87 7.82
N GLY A 376 -5.38 18.92 9.09
CA GLY A 376 -4.86 19.87 10.07
C GLY A 376 -3.36 19.68 10.36
N LEU A 377 -2.91 18.43 10.53
CA LEU A 377 -1.49 18.11 10.71
C LEU A 377 -0.67 18.48 9.48
N SER A 378 -1.17 18.18 8.28
CA SER A 378 -0.48 18.51 7.03
C SER A 378 -0.36 20.02 6.83
N ALA A 379 -1.41 20.77 7.15
CA ALA A 379 -1.38 22.24 7.11
C ALA A 379 -0.42 22.82 8.16
N ALA A 380 -0.36 22.25 9.36
CA ALA A 380 0.49 22.74 10.45
C ALA A 380 1.98 22.42 10.27
N THR A 381 2.29 21.26 9.66
CA THR A 381 3.68 20.76 9.52
C THR A 381 4.24 20.93 8.11
N GLY A 382 3.40 21.29 7.14
CA GLY A 382 3.77 21.28 5.73
C GLY A 382 3.98 19.87 5.18
N ALA A 383 3.37 18.84 5.78
CA ALA A 383 3.56 17.46 5.36
C ALA A 383 3.12 17.23 3.91
N TRP A 384 3.86 16.38 3.21
CA TRP A 384 3.57 15.98 1.82
C TRP A 384 3.68 14.47 1.67
N ALA A 385 3.04 13.95 0.63
CA ALA A 385 3.11 12.53 0.28
C ALA A 385 3.91 12.33 -1.01
N THR A 386 4.42 11.12 -1.21
CA THR A 386 4.99 10.65 -2.47
C THR A 386 4.42 9.26 -2.84
N THR A 387 4.86 8.71 -3.95
CA THR A 387 4.38 7.45 -4.51
C THR A 387 5.11 6.24 -3.92
N ASP A 388 4.42 5.10 -3.92
CA ASP A 388 4.95 3.78 -3.58
C ASP A 388 4.48 2.78 -4.63
N VAL A 389 5.43 2.24 -5.39
CA VAL A 389 5.15 1.31 -6.51
C VAL A 389 4.52 0.00 -6.04
N THR A 390 4.71 -0.38 -4.77
CA THR A 390 4.08 -1.59 -4.21
C THR A 390 2.59 -1.39 -3.98
N GLN A 391 2.15 -0.15 -3.74
CA GLN A 391 0.75 0.21 -3.51
C GLN A 391 0.06 0.71 -4.79
N SER A 392 0.76 0.67 -5.93
CA SER A 392 0.20 1.09 -7.19
C SER A 392 -0.95 0.18 -7.64
N PRO A 393 -2.11 0.75 -8.02
CA PRO A 393 -3.20 -0.02 -8.64
C PRO A 393 -2.78 -0.75 -9.92
N TYR A 394 -1.72 -0.26 -10.58
CA TYR A 394 -1.18 -0.82 -11.82
C TYR A 394 -0.24 -2.00 -11.61
N ASN A 395 0.20 -2.26 -10.37
CA ASN A 395 1.07 -3.37 -9.99
C ASN A 395 0.33 -4.49 -9.25
N MET A 396 -1.01 -4.44 -9.25
CA MET A 396 -1.85 -5.49 -8.70
C MET A 396 -2.31 -6.42 -9.80
N ALA A 397 -2.17 -7.73 -9.61
CA ALA A 397 -2.62 -8.74 -10.58
C ALA A 397 -4.13 -8.65 -10.84
N ALA A 398 -4.90 -8.42 -9.78
CA ALA A 398 -6.32 -8.14 -9.79
C ALA A 398 -6.61 -7.04 -8.76
N LEU A 399 -6.78 -5.81 -9.25
CA LEU A 399 -7.02 -4.64 -8.41
C LEU A 399 -8.27 -4.80 -7.52
N TRP A 400 -9.32 -5.45 -8.01
CA TRP A 400 -10.54 -5.71 -7.24
C TRP A 400 -10.33 -6.63 -6.02
N LEU A 401 -9.21 -7.35 -5.90
CA LEU A 401 -8.87 -8.14 -4.70
C LEU A 401 -8.28 -7.29 -3.56
N MET A 402 -7.81 -6.07 -3.86
CA MET A 402 -7.09 -5.21 -2.91
C MET A 402 -7.89 -4.94 -1.62
N PRO A 403 -9.20 -4.64 -1.66
CA PRO A 403 -9.95 -4.39 -0.42
C PRO A 403 -10.12 -5.60 0.52
N LEU A 404 -9.70 -6.83 0.14
CA LEU A 404 -9.61 -7.95 1.09
C LEU A 404 -8.71 -7.61 2.29
N LEU A 405 -7.67 -6.80 2.07
CA LEU A 405 -6.77 -6.32 3.12
C LEU A 405 -7.49 -5.51 4.21
N ALA A 406 -8.62 -4.86 3.90
CA ALA A 406 -9.42 -4.16 4.90
C ALA A 406 -9.85 -5.08 6.05
N TRP A 407 -10.23 -6.32 5.72
CA TRP A 407 -10.58 -7.34 6.70
C TRP A 407 -9.35 -7.93 7.38
N CYS A 408 -8.24 -8.09 6.67
CA CYS A 408 -6.99 -8.55 7.26
C CYS A 408 -6.52 -7.60 8.37
N ALA A 409 -6.44 -6.30 8.07
CA ALA A 409 -6.07 -5.27 9.03
C ALA A 409 -7.03 -5.26 10.22
N ALA A 410 -8.35 -5.21 9.97
CA ALA A 410 -9.36 -5.19 11.02
C ALA A 410 -9.32 -6.43 11.93
N ILE A 411 -9.10 -7.63 11.41
CA ILE A 411 -9.04 -8.85 12.22
C ILE A 411 -7.76 -8.89 13.05
N GLN A 412 -6.61 -8.70 12.42
CA GLN A 412 -5.33 -8.86 13.10
C GLN A 412 -5.12 -7.75 14.12
N GLU A 413 -5.32 -6.49 13.74
CA GLU A 413 -4.93 -5.36 14.56
C GLU A 413 -5.86 -5.19 15.77
N GLU A 414 -7.16 -5.48 15.60
CA GLU A 414 -8.09 -5.49 16.73
C GLU A 414 -7.85 -6.69 17.65
N ALA A 415 -7.43 -7.85 17.12
CA ALA A 415 -7.06 -8.99 17.94
C ALA A 415 -5.80 -8.71 18.78
N VAL A 416 -4.72 -8.25 18.13
CA VAL A 416 -3.41 -8.06 18.75
C VAL A 416 -3.42 -6.86 19.69
N TYR A 417 -3.79 -5.68 19.22
CA TYR A 417 -3.62 -4.45 20.00
C TYR A 417 -4.78 -4.19 20.96
N ARG A 418 -6.03 -4.47 20.56
CA ARG A 418 -7.21 -4.12 21.36
C ARG A 418 -7.61 -5.27 22.27
N LEU A 419 -7.99 -6.42 21.70
CA LEU A 419 -8.47 -7.54 22.48
C LEU A 419 -7.38 -8.11 23.40
N PHE A 420 -6.20 -8.40 22.86
CA PHE A 420 -5.08 -8.90 23.65
C PHE A 420 -4.29 -7.80 24.36
N GLY A 421 -3.77 -6.81 23.64
CA GLY A 421 -2.87 -5.78 24.17
C GLY A 421 -3.49 -4.98 25.31
N ILE A 422 -4.67 -4.38 25.11
CA ILE A 422 -5.38 -3.67 26.19
C ILE A 422 -5.75 -4.63 27.32
N GLY A 423 -6.22 -5.84 27.01
CA GLY A 423 -6.59 -6.83 28.02
C GLY A 423 -5.42 -7.21 28.93
N LEU A 424 -4.22 -7.34 28.38
CA LEU A 424 -2.99 -7.66 29.10
C LEU A 424 -2.53 -6.48 29.97
N LEU A 425 -2.48 -5.28 29.40
CA LEU A 425 -2.03 -4.10 30.13
C LEU A 425 -3.03 -3.65 31.18
N MET A 426 -4.33 -3.91 30.99
CA MET A 426 -5.33 -3.76 32.04
C MET A 426 -5.04 -4.67 33.23
N LYS A 427 -4.61 -5.91 32.99
CA LYS A 427 -4.20 -6.83 34.06
C LYS A 427 -2.94 -6.34 34.80
N TRP A 428 -1.96 -5.77 34.09
CA TRP A 428 -0.68 -5.36 34.67
C TRP A 428 -0.70 -3.98 35.31
N ILE A 429 -1.17 -2.98 34.58
CA ILE A 429 -1.09 -1.56 34.96
C ILE A 429 -2.37 -1.09 35.66
N LYS A 430 -3.51 -1.71 35.36
CA LYS A 430 -4.85 -1.35 35.90
C LYS A 430 -5.28 0.11 35.61
N ASN A 431 -4.67 0.75 34.61
CA ASN A 431 -5.03 2.07 34.13
C ASN A 431 -5.57 1.98 32.69
N PRO A 432 -6.87 2.25 32.44
CA PRO A 432 -7.48 2.15 31.10
C PRO A 432 -6.82 3.03 30.04
N PHE A 433 -6.33 4.21 30.41
CA PHE A 433 -5.69 5.12 29.47
C PHE A 433 -4.33 4.56 29.02
N LEU A 434 -3.44 4.20 29.96
CA LEU A 434 -2.14 3.62 29.62
C LEU A 434 -2.26 2.25 28.93
N ALA A 435 -3.24 1.44 29.36
CA ALA A 435 -3.53 0.16 28.72
C ALA A 435 -4.02 0.31 27.26
N SER A 436 -4.59 1.46 26.91
CA SER A 436 -4.98 1.80 25.54
C SER A 436 -3.86 2.48 24.75
N LEU A 437 -3.11 3.38 25.40
CA LEU A 437 -2.08 4.19 24.77
C LEU A 437 -0.91 3.35 24.28
N ILE A 438 -0.39 2.43 25.10
CA ILE A 438 0.82 1.66 24.76
C ILE A 438 0.59 0.78 23.50
N PRO A 439 -0.46 -0.07 23.42
CA PRO A 439 -0.69 -0.88 22.21
C PRO A 439 -1.04 -0.01 21.00
N THR A 440 -1.71 1.14 21.22
CA THR A 440 -2.01 2.10 20.16
C THR A 440 -0.75 2.71 19.56
N VAL A 441 0.22 3.11 20.39
CA VAL A 441 1.49 3.68 19.91
C VAL A 441 2.30 2.62 19.18
N ILE A 442 2.37 1.38 19.69
CA ILE A 442 3.02 0.26 18.99
C ILE A 442 2.40 0.07 17.59
N TRP A 443 1.07 0.06 17.52
CA TRP A 443 0.35 -0.05 16.25
C TRP A 443 0.63 1.13 15.29
N ALA A 444 0.58 2.36 15.80
CA ALA A 444 0.83 3.57 15.00
C ALA A 444 2.28 3.63 14.47
N LEU A 445 3.25 3.13 15.24
CA LEU A 445 4.65 2.99 14.79
C LEU A 445 4.79 2.02 13.60
N GLY A 446 3.83 1.13 13.38
CA GLY A 446 3.82 0.25 12.20
C GLY A 446 3.53 0.95 10.87
N HIS A 447 3.12 2.21 10.92
CA HIS A 447 2.60 2.95 9.77
C HIS A 447 3.45 4.18 9.41
N VAL A 448 4.59 4.38 10.08
CA VAL A 448 5.51 5.50 9.85
C VAL A 448 6.41 5.33 8.62
N THR A 449 6.38 4.14 7.99
CA THR A 449 7.07 3.86 6.72
C THR A 449 6.24 4.22 5.50
N TYR A 450 5.01 4.70 5.69
CA TYR A 450 4.22 5.22 4.58
C TYR A 450 4.92 6.42 3.93
N PRO A 451 4.74 6.64 2.61
CA PRO A 451 5.45 7.66 1.86
C PRO A 451 4.89 9.08 2.16
N ILE A 452 4.86 9.46 3.43
CA ILE A 452 4.38 10.74 3.95
C ILE A 452 5.48 11.32 4.83
N TYR A 453 5.89 12.55 4.56
CA TYR A 453 6.98 13.23 5.25
C TYR A 453 6.48 14.47 5.97
N PRO A 454 6.96 14.76 7.20
CA PRO A 454 7.84 13.93 8.03
C PRO A 454 7.22 12.57 8.40
N SER A 455 8.04 11.53 8.58
CA SER A 455 7.55 10.15 8.85
C SER A 455 6.76 10.04 10.17
N THR A 456 6.98 10.97 11.09
CA THR A 456 6.27 11.08 12.37
C THR A 456 4.84 11.64 12.27
N THR A 457 4.44 12.23 11.14
CA THR A 457 3.07 12.75 10.96
C THR A 457 2.02 11.66 11.16
N ARG A 458 2.27 10.47 10.60
CA ARG A 458 1.39 9.30 10.74
C ARG A 458 1.34 8.76 12.16
N LEU A 459 2.45 8.84 12.91
CA LEU A 459 2.49 8.42 14.30
C LEU A 459 1.49 9.22 15.15
N ILE A 460 1.44 10.54 14.97
CA ILE A 460 0.55 11.43 15.74
C ILE A 460 -0.91 11.17 15.36
N GLU A 461 -1.22 11.19 14.06
CA GLU A 461 -2.57 10.95 13.55
C GLU A 461 -3.13 9.61 14.04
N LEU A 462 -2.37 8.53 13.85
CA LEU A 462 -2.82 7.19 14.19
C LEU A 462 -2.82 6.93 15.69
N THR A 463 -2.00 7.62 16.49
CA THR A 463 -2.14 7.53 17.95
C THR A 463 -3.50 8.07 18.39
N ILE A 464 -3.96 9.19 17.82
CA ILE A 464 -5.28 9.76 18.14
C ILE A 464 -6.40 8.82 17.68
N LEU A 465 -6.35 8.35 16.44
CA LEU A 465 -7.37 7.42 15.90
C LEU A 465 -7.36 6.08 16.64
N GLY A 466 -6.20 5.54 16.98
CA GLY A 466 -6.08 4.27 17.68
C GLY A 466 -6.61 4.32 19.10
N LEU A 467 -6.51 5.47 19.79
CA LEU A 467 -7.16 5.70 21.07
C LEU A 467 -8.69 5.76 20.94
N LEU A 468 -9.21 6.29 19.84
CA LEU A 468 -10.65 6.25 19.55
C LEU A 468 -11.11 4.82 19.29
N PHE A 469 -10.37 4.02 18.51
CA PHE A 469 -10.65 2.59 18.38
C PHE A 469 -10.62 1.86 19.72
N SER A 470 -9.65 2.20 20.59
CA SER A 470 -9.58 1.64 21.95
C SER A 470 -10.83 2.01 22.78
N TYR A 471 -11.31 3.24 22.67
CA TYR A 471 -12.57 3.67 23.28
C TYR A 471 -13.78 2.89 22.74
N LEU A 472 -13.88 2.73 21.41
CA LEU A 472 -14.97 1.98 20.79
C LEU A 472 -14.96 0.51 21.23
N PHE A 473 -13.78 -0.12 21.27
CA PHE A 473 -13.60 -1.47 21.75
C PHE A 473 -14.05 -1.63 23.22
N LEU A 474 -13.55 -0.77 24.12
CA LEU A 474 -13.86 -0.85 25.55
C LEU A 474 -15.34 -0.57 25.86
N LYS A 475 -16.01 0.23 25.02
CA LYS A 475 -17.41 0.66 25.21
C LYS A 475 -18.42 -0.26 24.52
N PHE A 476 -18.11 -0.75 23.32
CA PHE A 476 -19.05 -1.46 22.45
C PHE A 476 -18.63 -2.88 22.08
N GLY A 477 -17.45 -3.33 22.53
CA GLY A 477 -16.97 -4.70 22.33
C GLY A 477 -16.23 -4.94 21.02
N PHE A 478 -15.72 -6.16 20.89
CA PHE A 478 -14.81 -6.59 19.84
C PHE A 478 -15.43 -6.51 18.43
N PHE A 479 -16.68 -6.97 18.25
CA PHE A 479 -17.32 -6.90 16.93
C PHE A 479 -17.47 -5.46 16.44
N THR A 480 -17.84 -4.54 17.32
CA THR A 480 -17.99 -3.14 16.95
C THR A 480 -16.66 -2.56 16.47
N ALA A 481 -15.55 -2.86 17.14
CA ALA A 481 -14.22 -2.41 16.72
C ALA A 481 -13.83 -2.99 15.35
N VAL A 482 -13.92 -4.31 15.18
CA VAL A 482 -13.58 -5.01 13.92
C VAL A 482 -14.43 -4.53 12.74
N PHE A 483 -15.75 -4.45 12.89
CA PHE A 483 -16.61 -3.97 11.80
C PHE A 483 -16.36 -2.49 11.49
N THR A 484 -16.13 -1.64 12.50
CA THR A 484 -15.84 -0.21 12.26
C THR A 484 -14.57 -0.05 11.45
N HIS A 485 -13.51 -0.79 11.84
CA HIS A 485 -12.23 -0.80 11.15
C HIS A 485 -12.39 -1.34 9.72
N ALA A 486 -13.04 -2.49 9.55
CA ALA A 486 -13.23 -3.10 8.24
C ALA A 486 -14.04 -2.21 7.29
N VAL A 487 -15.11 -1.55 7.77
CA VAL A 487 -15.89 -0.58 6.96
C VAL A 487 -15.02 0.60 6.55
N MET A 488 -14.29 1.20 7.49
CA MET A 488 -13.43 2.36 7.23
C MET A 488 -12.38 2.04 6.15
N ASN A 489 -11.66 0.94 6.30
CA ASN A 489 -10.65 0.53 5.32
C ASN A 489 -11.29 0.14 3.99
N SER A 490 -12.45 -0.55 4.00
CA SER A 490 -13.14 -0.91 2.76
C SER A 490 -13.57 0.33 1.98
N VAL A 491 -14.03 1.39 2.64
CA VAL A 491 -14.35 2.67 2.00
C VAL A 491 -13.09 3.31 1.39
N LEU A 492 -12.02 3.46 2.18
CA LEU A 492 -10.77 4.09 1.70
C LEU A 492 -10.15 3.33 0.52
N MET A 493 -10.07 2.00 0.60
CA MET A 493 -9.51 1.15 -0.44
C MET A 493 -10.39 1.11 -1.70
N SER A 494 -11.71 1.18 -1.53
CA SER A 494 -12.65 1.26 -2.66
C SER A 494 -12.54 2.58 -3.42
N MET A 495 -12.06 3.66 -2.80
CA MET A 495 -11.78 4.89 -3.54
C MET A 495 -10.74 4.66 -4.64
N SER A 496 -9.69 3.88 -4.38
CA SER A 496 -8.70 3.51 -5.40
C SER A 496 -9.33 2.73 -6.57
N LEU A 497 -10.37 1.94 -6.31
CA LEU A 497 -11.14 1.25 -7.35
C LEU A 497 -11.96 2.23 -8.19
N PHE A 498 -12.65 3.17 -7.54
CA PHE A 498 -13.48 4.19 -8.21
C PHE A 498 -12.65 5.10 -9.10
N MET A 499 -11.43 5.46 -8.67
CA MET A 499 -10.53 6.31 -9.45
C MET A 499 -10.06 5.69 -10.77
N THR A 500 -10.25 4.37 -10.98
CA THR A 500 -9.92 3.74 -12.26
C THR A 500 -10.92 4.07 -13.38
N GLY A 501 -12.12 4.55 -13.03
CA GLY A 501 -13.21 4.83 -13.97
C GLY A 501 -13.85 3.59 -14.62
N ARG A 502 -13.41 2.38 -14.26
CA ARG A 502 -13.91 1.13 -14.86
C ARG A 502 -15.09 0.58 -14.09
N THR A 503 -16.06 0.02 -14.82
CA THR A 503 -17.32 -0.45 -14.23
C THR A 503 -17.14 -1.64 -13.30
N ALA A 504 -16.26 -2.59 -13.63
CA ALA A 504 -16.03 -3.79 -12.83
C ALA A 504 -15.39 -3.45 -11.47
N GLU A 505 -14.36 -2.60 -11.49
CA GLU A 505 -13.68 -2.08 -10.30
C GLU A 505 -14.64 -1.24 -9.45
N THR A 506 -15.48 -0.41 -10.09
CA THR A 506 -16.52 0.34 -9.38
C THR A 506 -17.54 -0.58 -8.70
N ALA A 507 -18.03 -1.61 -9.40
CA ALA A 507 -18.93 -2.59 -8.81
C ALA A 507 -18.28 -3.34 -7.64
N ALA A 508 -17.01 -3.73 -7.78
CA ALA A 508 -16.26 -4.36 -6.69
C ALA A 508 -16.16 -3.44 -5.47
N GLY A 509 -15.84 -2.15 -5.65
CA GLY A 509 -15.78 -1.19 -4.53
C GLY A 509 -17.10 -1.08 -3.77
N VAL A 510 -18.23 -1.01 -4.48
CA VAL A 510 -19.57 -1.02 -3.84
C VAL A 510 -19.80 -2.32 -3.07
N ILE A 511 -19.45 -3.47 -3.65
CA ILE A 511 -19.57 -4.78 -2.98
C ILE A 511 -18.78 -4.80 -1.68
N TYR A 512 -17.53 -4.30 -1.67
CA TYR A 512 -16.70 -4.29 -0.46
C TYR A 512 -17.23 -3.34 0.63
N ILE A 513 -17.72 -2.16 0.25
CA ILE A 513 -18.35 -1.23 1.20
C ILE A 513 -19.57 -1.87 1.88
N VAL A 514 -20.33 -2.72 1.16
CA VAL A 514 -21.54 -3.40 1.66
C VAL A 514 -21.24 -4.76 2.31
N ALA A 515 -20.09 -5.38 2.03
CA ALA A 515 -19.72 -6.72 2.50
C ALA A 515 -19.88 -6.94 4.02
N PRO A 516 -19.57 -5.97 4.91
CA PRO A 516 -19.85 -6.09 6.35
C PRO A 516 -21.29 -6.44 6.69
N ILE A 517 -22.28 -5.97 5.91
CA ILE A 517 -23.70 -6.32 6.08
C ILE A 517 -23.92 -7.81 5.82
N ALA A 518 -23.36 -8.33 4.71
CA ALA A 518 -23.47 -9.74 4.34
C ALA A 518 -22.80 -10.65 5.39
N VAL A 519 -21.61 -10.27 5.88
CA VAL A 519 -20.91 -10.99 6.94
C VAL A 519 -21.74 -11.02 8.23
N ALA A 520 -22.26 -9.88 8.69
CA ALA A 520 -23.10 -9.81 9.88
C ALA A 520 -24.41 -10.60 9.72
N TRP A 521 -24.99 -10.60 8.52
CA TRP A 521 -26.18 -11.41 8.21
C TRP A 521 -25.88 -12.92 8.28
N LEU A 522 -24.75 -13.37 7.73
CA LEU A 522 -24.32 -14.77 7.82
C LEU A 522 -24.09 -15.18 9.29
N MET A 523 -23.43 -14.35 10.08
CA MET A 523 -23.25 -14.56 11.51
C MET A 523 -24.59 -14.64 12.25
N ARG A 524 -25.55 -13.77 11.90
CA ARG A 524 -26.91 -13.78 12.44
C ARG A 524 -27.64 -15.08 12.12
N ARG A 525 -27.61 -15.52 10.86
CA ARG A 525 -28.24 -16.77 10.41
C ARG A 525 -27.64 -17.97 11.12
N TYR A 526 -26.31 -18.04 11.22
CA TYR A 526 -25.60 -19.08 11.95
C TYR A 526 -26.03 -19.13 13.43
N GLY A 527 -26.09 -17.98 14.10
CA GLY A 527 -26.55 -17.89 15.49
C GLY A 527 -28.00 -18.36 15.69
N LEU A 528 -28.90 -18.04 14.75
CA LEU A 528 -30.30 -18.48 14.79
C LEU A 528 -30.42 -20.00 14.59
N GLN A 529 -29.69 -20.58 13.64
CA GLN A 529 -29.70 -22.02 13.39
C GLN A 529 -29.22 -22.83 14.60
N ARG A 530 -28.18 -22.37 15.29
CA ARG A 530 -27.70 -23.04 16.51
C ARG A 530 -28.69 -22.95 17.67
N ARG A 531 -29.42 -21.84 17.79
CA ARG A 531 -30.48 -21.70 18.79
C ARG A 531 -31.65 -22.66 18.52
N ALA A 532 -32.01 -22.84 17.24
CA ALA A 532 -33.04 -23.80 16.84
C ALA A 532 -32.61 -25.27 17.06
N ALA A 533 -31.33 -25.60 16.81
CA ALA A 533 -30.80 -26.94 17.03
C ALA A 533 -30.67 -27.34 18.52
N ALA A 534 -30.73 -26.37 19.45
CA ALA A 534 -30.60 -26.63 20.88
C ALA A 534 -31.87 -27.23 21.53
N TYR A 535 -33.01 -27.31 20.83
CA TYR A 535 -34.25 -27.98 21.29
C TYR A 535 -35.19 -28.33 20.11
N PRO A 536 -35.50 -29.61 19.85
CA PRO A 536 -36.87 -30.03 19.61
C PRO A 536 -37.54 -30.27 20.98
N PRO A 537 -38.77 -29.77 21.22
CA PRO A 537 -39.49 -30.17 22.42
C PRO A 537 -39.66 -31.70 22.42
N PRO A 538 -39.49 -32.39 23.56
CA PRO A 538 -39.93 -33.78 23.67
C PRO A 538 -41.44 -33.83 23.38
N ALA A 539 -41.83 -34.76 22.51
CA ALA A 539 -43.21 -35.01 22.11
C ALA A 539 -44.07 -35.52 23.28
#